data_AF-A0A1H8ZHP5-F1
#
_entry.id   AF-A0A1H8ZHP5-F1
#
_cell.length_a   1.000
_cell.length_b   1.000
_cell.length_c   1.000
_cell.angle_alpha   90.00
_cell.angle_beta   90.00
_cell.angle_gamma   90.00
#
_symmetry.space_group_name_H-M   'P 1'
#
loop_
_entity.id
_entity.type
_entity.pdbx_description
1 polymer ?
#
loop_
_entity_poly.entity_id
_entity_poly.type
_entity_poly.pdbx_seq_one_letter_code
_entity_poly.pdbx_strand_id
1 'polypeptide(L)'
;MEVLGRRYQELSGLRVLVHAGFHKTGTTTLQRTMQANRAVLSRQVNFLLPSDLDKIGHFAKRYSMKANEATLLKLKADLRMCLSRFSHQPDTPIFLSCEALAGQMPGRKGVWSYGQTHRILEAVVEEITQTLGSSADVVI
;
A
#
# COMPACT_ATOMS: atom_id res chain seq x y z
N MET A 1 28.33 -0.27 -1.12
CA MET A 1 27.45 -0.43 -2.31
C MET A 1 27.13 -1.90 -2.60
N GLU A 2 28.03 -2.87 -2.40
CA GLU A 2 27.77 -4.30 -2.68
C GLU A 2 26.83 -5.04 -1.70
N VAL A 3 26.73 -4.61 -0.44
CA VAL A 3 25.96 -5.34 0.58
C VAL A 3 24.44 -5.26 0.36
N LEU A 4 23.93 -4.14 -0.17
CA LEU A 4 22.51 -4.02 -0.56
C LEU A 4 22.19 -4.81 -1.83
N GLY A 5 23.16 -4.96 -2.75
CA GLY A 5 22.98 -5.70 -4.01
C GLY A 5 22.83 -7.21 -3.81
N ARG A 6 23.56 -7.81 -2.86
CA ARG A 6 23.46 -9.26 -2.57
C ARG A 6 22.13 -9.63 -1.91
N ARG A 7 21.67 -8.85 -0.94
CA ARG A 7 20.37 -9.08 -0.28
C ARG A 7 19.19 -8.94 -1.24
N TYR A 8 19.33 -8.14 -2.30
CA TYR A 8 18.33 -7.95 -3.34
C TYR A 8 18.21 -9.13 -4.32
N GLN A 9 19.23 -9.99 -4.42
CA GLN A 9 19.25 -11.17 -5.31
C GLN A 9 18.80 -12.46 -4.64
N GLU A 10 18.71 -12.52 -3.31
CA GLU A 10 18.26 -13.71 -2.56
C GLU A 10 16.73 -13.79 -2.40
N LEU A 11 15.98 -12.74 -2.77
CA LEU A 11 14.53 -12.70 -2.67
C LEU A 11 13.90 -13.19 -3.98
N SER A 12 13.45 -14.45 -4.00
CA SER A 12 12.93 -15.13 -5.20
C SER A 12 11.45 -14.82 -5.53
N GLY A 13 10.93 -13.68 -5.09
CA GLY A 13 9.50 -13.34 -5.20
C GLY A 13 9.26 -11.86 -5.52
N LEU A 14 8.05 -11.55 -6.03
CA LEU A 14 7.64 -10.19 -6.34
C LEU A 14 7.68 -9.33 -5.06
N ARG A 15 8.42 -8.23 -5.09
CA ARG A 15 8.58 -7.33 -3.94
C ARG A 15 7.50 -6.27 -3.93
N VAL A 16 6.90 -6.05 -2.76
CA VAL A 16 5.88 -5.02 -2.55
C VAL A 16 6.25 -4.19 -1.32
N LEU A 17 6.46 -2.89 -1.52
CA LEU A 17 6.66 -1.93 -0.44
C LEU A 17 5.37 -1.14 -0.20
N VAL A 18 4.82 -1.23 1.00
CA VAL A 18 3.58 -0.57 1.43
C VAL A 18 3.90 0.57 2.39
N HIS A 19 4.02 1.78 1.85
CA HIS A 19 4.14 2.99 2.66
C HIS A 19 2.76 3.59 2.92
N ALA A 20 2.11 3.17 4.00
CA ALA A 20 0.91 3.87 4.48
C ALA A 20 1.24 5.33 4.78
N GLY A 21 2.23 5.57 5.64
CA GLY A 21 2.61 6.91 6.06
C GLY A 21 1.60 7.52 7.02
N PHE A 22 2.08 8.13 8.11
CA PHE A 22 1.22 8.87 9.02
C PHE A 22 0.95 10.28 8.47
N HIS A 23 -0.12 10.90 8.96
CA HIS A 23 -0.44 12.25 8.50
C HIS A 23 0.64 13.21 9.00
N LYS A 24 1.01 14.18 8.16
CA LYS A 24 2.02 15.22 8.47
C LYS A 24 3.46 14.74 8.60
N THR A 25 3.81 13.55 8.11
CA THR A 25 5.19 13.04 8.07
C THR A 25 5.87 13.19 6.71
N GLY A 26 5.44 14.15 5.88
CA GLY A 26 6.01 14.34 4.53
C GLY A 26 5.51 13.36 3.46
N THR A 27 4.52 12.52 3.77
CA THR A 27 3.93 11.53 2.86
C THR A 27 3.48 12.13 1.52
N THR A 28 2.83 13.30 1.55
CA THR A 28 2.42 14.01 0.33
C THR A 28 3.63 14.43 -0.53
N THR A 29 4.73 14.86 0.08
CA THR A 29 5.96 15.24 -0.63
C THR A 29 6.56 14.03 -1.33
N LEU A 30 6.67 12.89 -0.63
CA LEU A 30 7.12 11.62 -1.20
C LEU A 30 6.27 11.22 -2.41
N GLN A 31 4.94 11.17 -2.23
CA GLN A 31 3.99 10.75 -3.27
C GLN A 31 4.03 11.66 -4.49
N ARG A 32 4.08 12.98 -4.30
CA ARG A 32 4.20 13.95 -5.41
C ARG A 32 5.52 13.81 -6.16
N THR A 33 6.62 13.59 -5.43
CA THR A 33 7.94 13.38 -6.03
C THR A 33 7.94 12.11 -6.89
N MET A 34 7.37 11.01 -6.39
CA MET A 34 7.25 9.77 -7.16
C MET A 34 6.35 9.94 -8.38
N GLN A 35 5.21 10.63 -8.24
CA GLN A 35 4.31 10.90 -9.36
C GLN A 35 5.00 11.74 -10.44
N ALA A 36 5.73 12.80 -10.06
CA ALA A 36 6.46 13.66 -11.00
C ALA A 36 7.56 12.91 -11.76
N ASN A 37 8.14 11.87 -11.15
CA ASN A 37 9.21 11.07 -11.74
C ASN A 37 8.72 9.72 -12.31
N ARG A 38 7.40 9.49 -12.36
CA ARG A 38 6.80 8.20 -12.74
C ARG A 38 7.29 7.70 -14.10
N ALA A 39 7.42 8.58 -15.09
CA ALA A 39 7.88 8.21 -16.43
C ALA A 39 9.33 7.73 -16.47
N VAL A 40 10.20 8.28 -15.60
CA VAL A 40 11.60 7.87 -15.50
C VAL A 40 11.73 6.55 -14.72
N LEU A 41 10.89 6.37 -13.71
CA LEU A 41 10.99 5.25 -12.76
C LEU A 41 10.16 4.02 -13.17
N SER A 42 9.23 4.13 -14.13
CA SER A 42 8.28 3.06 -14.48
C SER A 42 8.92 1.77 -15.01
N ARG A 43 10.18 1.82 -15.45
CA ARG A 43 10.95 0.63 -15.86
C ARG A 43 11.50 -0.17 -14.67
N GLN A 44 11.58 0.45 -13.50
CA GLN A 44 12.21 -0.13 -12.31
C GLN A 44 11.20 -0.45 -11.21
N VAL A 45 10.05 0.24 -11.19
CA VAL A 45 9.04 0.07 -10.15
C VAL A 45 7.64 0.45 -10.67
N ASN A 46 6.67 -0.36 -10.27
CA ASN A 46 5.25 -0.12 -10.46
C ASN A 46 4.71 0.75 -9.31
N PHE A 47 4.00 1.82 -9.63
CA PHE A 47 3.47 2.75 -8.64
C PHE A 47 1.97 2.60 -8.41
N LEU A 48 1.58 2.52 -7.14
CA LEU A 48 0.22 2.70 -6.66
C LEU A 48 0.20 3.90 -5.70
N LEU A 49 -0.23 5.05 -6.20
CA LEU A 49 -0.24 6.32 -5.46
C LEU A 49 -1.69 6.70 -5.08
N PRO A 50 -1.94 7.75 -4.28
CA PRO A 50 -3.28 8.02 -3.74
C PRO A 50 -4.40 8.05 -4.79
N SER A 51 -4.15 8.61 -5.99
CA SER A 51 -5.13 8.63 -7.08
C SER A 51 -5.48 7.24 -7.62
N ASP A 52 -4.56 6.28 -7.53
CA ASP A 52 -4.80 4.88 -7.88
C ASP A 52 -5.60 4.15 -6.77
N LEU A 53 -5.69 4.73 -5.58
CA LEU A 53 -6.11 4.08 -4.33
C LEU A 53 -7.28 4.79 -3.64
N ASP A 54 -7.98 5.71 -4.32
CA ASP A 54 -9.00 6.57 -3.71
C ASP A 54 -10.10 5.79 -2.98
N LYS A 55 -10.61 4.70 -3.59
CA LYS A 55 -11.64 3.85 -2.97
C LYS A 55 -11.10 3.06 -1.78
N ILE A 56 -9.90 2.50 -1.92
CA ILE A 56 -9.19 1.75 -0.86
C ILE A 56 -8.97 2.67 0.34
N GLY A 57 -8.47 3.89 0.10
CA GLY A 57 -8.30 4.91 1.11
C GLY A 57 -9.62 5.37 1.74
N HIS A 58 -10.70 5.46 0.97
CA HIS A 58 -12.04 5.72 1.52
C HIS A 58 -12.47 4.63 2.51
N PHE A 59 -12.31 3.35 2.17
CA PHE A 59 -12.67 2.25 3.06
C PHE A 59 -11.77 2.17 4.29
N ALA A 60 -10.47 2.43 4.16
CA ALA A 60 -9.55 2.49 5.29
C ALA A 60 -9.96 3.57 6.32
N LYS A 61 -10.24 4.80 5.85
CA LYS A 61 -10.77 5.89 6.70
C LYS A 61 -12.11 5.53 7.32
N ARG A 62 -12.99 4.84 6.57
CA ARG A 62 -14.29 4.40 7.08
C ARG A 62 -14.14 3.36 8.20
N TYR A 63 -13.25 2.39 8.02
CA TYR A 63 -12.97 1.37 9.02
C TYR A 63 -12.39 1.97 10.30
N SER A 64 -11.49 2.96 10.19
CA SER A 64 -10.93 3.62 11.39
C SER A 64 -11.94 4.43 12.18
N MET A 65 -13.00 4.95 11.53
CA MET A 65 -14.10 5.63 12.22
C MET A 65 -15.05 4.64 12.92
N LYS A 66 -15.31 3.49 12.28
CA LYS A 66 -16.16 2.44 12.82
C LYS A 66 -15.69 1.08 12.29
N ALA A 67 -15.07 0.30 13.17
CA ALA A 67 -14.60 -1.04 12.84
C ALA A 67 -15.77 -1.91 12.35
N ASN A 68 -15.65 -2.44 11.14
CA ASN A 68 -16.67 -3.24 10.49
C ASN A 68 -16.02 -4.10 9.41
N GLU A 69 -16.11 -5.42 9.55
CA GLU A 69 -15.51 -6.40 8.63
C GLU A 69 -16.04 -6.26 7.19
N ALA A 70 -17.30 -5.86 7.00
CA ALA A 70 -17.83 -5.59 5.66
C ALA A 70 -17.12 -4.42 4.96
N THR A 71 -16.50 -3.51 5.73
CA THR A 71 -15.67 -2.43 5.17
C THR A 71 -14.29 -2.94 4.76
N LEU A 72 -13.68 -3.85 5.52
CA LEU A 72 -12.42 -4.50 5.12
C LEU A 72 -12.61 -5.38 3.89
N LEU A 73 -13.72 -6.11 3.78
CA LEU A 73 -14.02 -6.90 2.59
C LEU A 73 -14.09 -6.04 1.32
N LYS A 74 -14.67 -4.83 1.41
CA LYS A 74 -14.70 -3.88 0.30
C LYS A 74 -13.31 -3.32 -0.03
N LEU A 75 -12.52 -3.01 0.99
CA LEU A 75 -11.13 -2.59 0.83
C LEU A 75 -10.33 -3.65 0.08
N LYS A 76 -10.42 -4.92 0.51
CA LYS A 76 -9.78 -6.07 -0.10
C LYS A 76 -10.21 -6.27 -1.55
N ALA A 77 -11.50 -6.20 -1.84
CA ALA A 77 -12.02 -6.36 -3.20
C ALA A 77 -11.47 -5.29 -4.17
N ASP A 78 -11.44 -4.02 -3.77
CA ASP A 78 -10.87 -2.96 -4.61
C ASP A 78 -9.34 -3.06 -4.73
N LEU A 79 -8.66 -3.50 -3.67
CA LEU A 79 -7.22 -3.75 -3.72
C LEU A 79 -6.88 -4.89 -4.67
N ARG A 80 -7.62 -6.01 -4.62
CA ARG A 80 -7.48 -7.13 -5.57
C ARG A 80 -7.59 -6.67 -7.02
N MET A 81 -8.61 -5.86 -7.31
CA MET A 81 -8.79 -5.28 -8.64
C MET A 81 -7.62 -4.38 -9.05
N CYS A 82 -7.08 -3.60 -8.11
CA CYS A 82 -5.92 -2.76 -8.35
C CYS A 82 -4.62 -3.57 -8.53
N LEU A 83 -4.50 -4.74 -7.92
CA LEU A 83 -3.30 -5.59 -7.97
C LEU A 83 -3.30 -6.55 -9.16
N SER A 84 -4.48 -6.95 -9.66
CA SER A 84 -4.59 -7.92 -10.76
C SER A 84 -3.90 -7.47 -12.06
N ARG A 85 -3.71 -6.15 -12.27
CA ARG A 85 -2.92 -5.62 -13.39
C ARG A 85 -1.42 -5.99 -13.35
N PHE A 86 -0.92 -6.45 -12.20
CA PHE A 86 0.49 -6.82 -12.01
C PHE A 86 0.71 -8.33 -11.90
N SER A 87 -0.33 -9.16 -11.97
CA SER A 87 -0.22 -10.62 -11.84
C SER A 87 0.72 -11.27 -12.88
N HIS A 88 0.94 -10.59 -14.01
CA HIS A 88 1.82 -11.03 -15.09
C HIS A 88 3.17 -10.30 -15.13
N GLN A 89 3.53 -9.53 -14.10
CA GLN A 89 4.78 -8.77 -14.02
C GLN A 89 5.61 -9.19 -12.79
N PRO A 90 6.11 -10.43 -12.75
CA PRO A 90 6.72 -11.00 -11.53
C PRO A 90 8.00 -10.28 -11.08
N ASP A 91 8.71 -9.59 -11.98
CA ASP A 91 10.04 -9.07 -11.71
C ASP A 91 10.09 -7.57 -11.38
N THR A 92 9.01 -6.83 -11.65
CA THR A 92 8.98 -5.37 -11.41
C THR A 92 8.32 -5.08 -10.05
N PRO A 93 9.07 -4.59 -9.05
CA PRO A 93 8.55 -4.36 -7.71
C PRO A 93 7.40 -3.35 -7.71
N ILE A 94 6.52 -3.45 -6.72
CA ILE A 94 5.40 -2.53 -6.54
C ILE A 94 5.69 -1.61 -5.34
N PHE A 95 5.63 -0.30 -5.56
CA PHE A 95 5.59 0.70 -4.51
C PHE A 95 4.16 1.21 -4.35
N LEU A 96 3.55 0.87 -3.21
CA LEU A 96 2.23 1.34 -2.81
C LEU A 96 2.39 2.42 -1.75
N SER A 97 1.88 3.63 -2.00
CA SER A 97 1.82 4.65 -0.96
C SER A 97 0.50 5.39 -0.89
N CYS A 98 -0.11 5.41 0.30
CA CYS A 98 -1.35 6.12 0.58
C CYS A 98 -1.56 6.36 2.08
N GLU A 99 -1.56 7.63 2.51
CA GLU A 99 -1.73 8.03 3.93
C GLU A 99 -3.07 7.59 4.52
N ALA A 100 -4.08 7.41 3.68
CA ALA A 100 -5.38 6.95 4.11
C ALA A 100 -5.36 5.50 4.63
N LEU A 101 -4.31 4.70 4.33
CA LEU A 101 -4.14 3.36 4.89
C LEU A 101 -3.79 3.37 6.39
N ALA A 102 -3.28 4.50 6.92
CA ALA A 102 -3.22 4.71 8.37
C ALA A 102 -4.62 5.00 8.98
N GLY A 103 -5.67 5.04 8.16
CA GLY A 103 -7.01 5.43 8.56
C GLY A 103 -7.21 6.95 8.58
N GLN A 104 -8.25 7.37 9.29
CA GLN A 104 -8.63 8.76 9.45
C GLN A 104 -7.65 9.47 10.39
N MET A 105 -7.23 10.68 10.01
CA MET A 105 -6.39 11.53 10.85
C MET A 105 -7.00 11.72 12.25
N PRO A 106 -6.23 11.49 13.34
CA PRO A 106 -6.65 11.85 14.69
C PRO A 106 -7.09 13.31 14.80
N GLY A 107 -8.11 13.56 15.62
CA GLY A 107 -8.76 14.86 15.74
C GLY A 107 -9.79 15.16 14.63
N ARG A 108 -10.11 14.20 13.76
CA ARG A 108 -11.16 14.35 12.73
C ARG A 108 -12.20 13.25 12.84
N LYS A 109 -13.47 13.63 12.62
CA LYS A 109 -14.62 12.71 12.52
C LYS A 109 -14.71 11.71 13.69
N GLY A 110 -14.40 12.17 14.91
CA GLY A 110 -14.47 11.35 16.13
C GLY A 110 -13.34 10.33 16.31
N VAL A 111 -12.29 10.35 15.47
CA VAL A 111 -11.13 9.47 15.60
C VAL A 111 -10.03 10.18 16.39
N TRP A 112 -9.47 9.51 17.40
CA TRP A 112 -8.47 10.09 18.32
C TRP A 112 -7.12 9.39 18.31
N SER A 113 -7.01 8.24 17.64
CA SER A 113 -5.76 7.49 17.54
C SER A 113 -5.68 6.74 16.21
N TYR A 114 -4.48 6.27 15.91
CA TYR A 114 -4.22 5.37 14.78
C TYR A 114 -4.49 3.89 15.13
N GLY A 115 -5.27 3.60 16.17
CA GLY A 115 -5.43 2.25 16.73
C GLY A 115 -5.87 1.20 15.70
N GLN A 116 -6.65 1.59 14.69
CA GLN A 116 -7.13 0.65 13.66
C GLN A 116 -6.13 0.37 12.52
N THR A 117 -4.97 1.05 12.49
CA THR A 117 -3.99 0.94 11.39
C THR A 117 -3.51 -0.49 11.22
N HIS A 118 -3.21 -1.20 12.30
CA HIS A 118 -2.72 -2.57 12.25
C HIS A 118 -3.69 -3.51 11.50
N ARG A 119 -4.99 -3.45 11.80
CA ARG A 119 -6.02 -4.26 11.11
C ARG A 119 -6.17 -3.89 9.64
N ILE A 120 -6.05 -2.60 9.31
CA ILE A 120 -6.11 -2.15 7.91
C ILE A 120 -4.90 -2.70 7.15
N LEU A 121 -3.70 -2.62 7.72
CA LEU A 121 -2.47 -3.10 7.09
C LEU A 121 -2.42 -4.62 7.00
N GLU A 122 -2.90 -5.33 8.01
CA GLU A 122 -3.07 -6.79 7.97
C GLU A 122 -3.98 -7.20 6.79
N ALA A 123 -5.13 -6.53 6.63
CA ALA A 123 -6.01 -6.77 5.48
C ALA A 123 -5.36 -6.45 4.13
N VAL A 124 -4.50 -5.44 4.07
CA VAL A 124 -3.73 -5.08 2.86
C VAL A 124 -2.70 -6.15 2.54
N VAL A 125 -1.90 -6.59 3.53
CA VAL A 125 -0.89 -7.64 3.35
C VAL A 125 -1.55 -8.95 2.93
N GLU A 126 -2.61 -9.37 3.63
CA GLU A 126 -3.36 -10.59 3.28
C GLU A 126 -3.82 -10.57 1.83
N GLU A 127 -4.35 -9.44 1.34
CA GLU A 127 -4.85 -9.35 -0.03
C GLU A 127 -3.72 -9.26 -1.06
N ILE A 128 -2.60 -8.62 -0.73
CA ILE A 128 -1.39 -8.64 -1.57
C ILE A 128 -0.91 -10.07 -1.75
N THR A 129 -0.74 -10.82 -0.65
CA THR A 129 -0.29 -12.21 -0.67
C THR A 129 -1.28 -13.11 -1.40
N GLN A 130 -2.59 -12.91 -1.23
CA GLN A 130 -3.61 -13.67 -1.96
C GLN A 130 -3.62 -13.39 -3.46
N THR A 131 -3.43 -12.14 -3.87
CA THR A 131 -3.55 -11.75 -5.29
C THR A 131 -2.27 -12.00 -6.08
N LEU A 132 -1.11 -11.72 -5.48
CA LEU A 132 0.19 -11.80 -6.14
C LEU A 132 0.93 -13.10 -5.86
N GLY A 133 0.40 -13.93 -4.96
CA GLY A 133 0.94 -15.23 -4.59
C GLY A 133 1.72 -15.21 -3.27
N SER A 134 1.77 -16.37 -2.62
CA SER A 134 2.37 -16.54 -1.28
C SER A 134 3.88 -16.31 -1.24
N SER A 135 4.55 -16.23 -2.38
CA SER A 135 5.97 -15.89 -2.49
C SER A 135 6.23 -14.38 -2.55
N ALA A 136 5.19 -13.53 -2.60
CA ALA A 136 5.36 -12.09 -2.60
C ALA A 136 6.01 -11.63 -1.28
N ASP A 137 7.09 -10.87 -1.39
CA ASP A 137 7.80 -10.28 -0.25
C ASP A 137 7.20 -8.91 0.05
N VAL A 138 6.43 -8.82 1.13
CA VAL A 138 5.69 -7.61 1.51
C VAL A 138 6.37 -6.92 2.68
N VAL A 139 6.82 -5.69 2.45
CA VAL A 139 7.45 -4.82 3.45
C VAL A 139 6.52 -3.63 3.72
N ILE A 140 6.33 -3.27 5.00
CA ILE A 140 5.54 -2.11 5.45
C ILE A 140 6.47 -1.08 6.09
#